data_AF-E4UDF1-F1
#
_entry.id   AF-E4UDF1-F1
#
_cell.length_a   1.000
_cell.length_b   1.000
_cell.length_c   1.000
_cell.angle_alpha   90.00
_cell.angle_beta   90.00
_cell.angle_gamma   90.00
#
_symmetry.space_group_name_H-M   'P 1'
#
loop_
_entity.id
_entity.type
_entity.pdbx_description
1 polymer ?
#
loop_
_entity_poly.entity_id
_entity_poly.type
_entity_poly.pdbx_seq_one_letter_code
_entity_poly.pdbx_strand_id
1 'polypeptide(L)'
;MSFLTRQKIFRLKIKSETLEKLVFRLDVENKGSVNTLYIPANISGYYMLWSLSKEQKITSEDVFFEEVTTFKACLFWLRSFLTFSKYSQLSFPSCRIFFYGSRKDKKAFFRLNRFMSNSRMPFDGKKFLYIKELFEGWKNLSSLDNKGKIKINSKIAIVVHCYYQDTWDEISHLLLRLNFDFDLFITTVKKNKDFEQDVLKNFPSARLYVMENKGRDVLPFLCLLELGVFYDYDYLCKIHGKKSARRNYHPFEGILWRRWIFFDLLGFSDIALRIINKFEQNPSIGMIGSGRFRRYKKYSFFKKRSKVYKRVVDLARRIDFPVEELDLDFFNGTMFWVRPKCLEPLRNIHLTGEFEEECNLEDGALEHAVERFFPLSVQRAGFSLESVDCVAEYDQLSQ
;
A
#
# COMPACT_ATOMS: atom_id res chain seq x y z
N MET A 1 -21.03 37.29 20.84
CA MET A 1 -21.16 36.23 21.87
C MET A 1 -22.46 35.40 21.76
N SER A 2 -23.11 35.28 20.58
CA SER A 2 -24.33 34.44 20.43
C SER A 2 -24.21 33.29 19.41
N PHE A 3 -22.99 32.92 19.00
CA PHE A 3 -22.72 31.75 18.14
C PHE A 3 -22.13 30.54 18.91
N LEU A 4 -22.03 30.61 20.24
CA LEU A 4 -21.56 29.53 21.13
C LEU A 4 -22.74 28.67 21.63
N THR A 5 -23.72 28.42 20.78
CA THR A 5 -24.83 27.50 21.06
C THR A 5 -24.33 26.05 21.10
N ARG A 6 -24.10 25.54 22.32
CA ARG A 6 -24.04 24.11 22.75
C ARG A 6 -23.18 23.14 21.91
N GLN A 7 -21.99 23.53 21.48
CA GLN A 7 -21.01 22.54 21.01
C GLN A 7 -20.32 21.89 22.22
N LYS A 8 -20.50 20.59 22.39
CA LYS A 8 -19.75 19.81 23.38
C LYS A 8 -18.39 19.45 22.80
N ILE A 9 -17.37 19.45 23.66
CA ILE A 9 -16.02 19.04 23.29
C ILE A 9 -15.69 17.79 24.07
N PHE A 10 -15.31 16.75 23.35
CA PHE A 10 -14.86 15.50 23.94
C PHE A 10 -13.39 15.29 23.66
N ARG A 11 -12.68 14.78 24.66
CA ARG A 11 -11.34 14.20 24.48
C ARG A 11 -11.50 12.70 24.31
N LEU A 12 -10.98 12.18 23.20
CA LEU A 12 -10.98 10.76 22.88
C LEU A 12 -9.70 10.15 23.44
N LYS A 13 -9.85 9.25 24.41
CA LYS A 13 -8.76 8.46 25.01
C LYS A 13 -8.83 7.03 24.49
N ILE A 14 -7.70 6.48 24.07
CA ILE A 14 -7.60 5.13 23.51
C ILE A 14 -7.82 4.09 24.63
N LYS A 15 -8.53 3.01 24.32
CA LYS A 15 -8.60 1.81 25.17
C LYS A 15 -7.36 0.93 24.93
N SER A 16 -6.71 0.49 26.01
CA SER A 16 -5.43 -0.25 25.95
C SER A 16 -5.45 -1.45 24.98
N GLU A 17 -6.56 -2.17 24.92
CA GLU A 17 -6.74 -3.36 24.08
C GLU A 17 -6.74 -3.09 22.57
N THR A 18 -6.78 -1.82 22.16
CA THR A 18 -6.94 -1.42 20.73
C THR A 18 -5.70 -0.76 20.13
N LEU A 19 -4.58 -0.76 20.85
CA LEU A 19 -3.30 -0.15 20.42
C LEU A 19 -2.78 -0.70 19.09
N GLU A 20 -3.18 -1.92 18.70
CA GLU A 20 -2.77 -2.56 17.45
C GLU A 20 -3.69 -2.26 16.26
N LYS A 21 -4.86 -1.66 16.49
CA LYS A 21 -5.78 -1.29 15.41
C LYS A 21 -5.17 -0.16 14.57
N LEU A 22 -5.47 -0.15 13.27
CA LEU A 22 -5.02 0.89 12.36
C LEU A 22 -5.99 2.07 12.27
N VAL A 23 -7.26 1.80 12.56
CA VAL A 23 -8.36 2.76 12.57
C VAL A 23 -9.22 2.52 13.80
N PHE A 24 -9.76 3.58 14.38
CA PHE A 24 -10.76 3.52 15.43
C PHE A 24 -12.13 3.80 14.84
N ARG A 25 -13.11 3.00 15.24
CA ARG A 25 -14.51 3.08 14.88
C ARG A 25 -15.27 3.92 15.89
N LEU A 26 -16.05 4.89 15.41
CA LEU A 26 -16.98 5.69 16.19
C LEU A 26 -18.38 5.51 15.60
N ASP A 27 -19.34 5.05 16.39
CA ASP A 27 -20.71 4.86 15.95
C ASP A 27 -21.59 6.01 16.46
N VAL A 28 -22.34 6.61 15.54
CA VAL A 28 -23.18 7.78 15.77
C VAL A 28 -24.63 7.38 15.56
N GLU A 29 -25.37 7.24 16.65
CA GLU A 29 -26.77 6.86 16.65
C GLU A 29 -27.66 8.11 16.57
N ASN A 30 -28.57 8.16 15.61
CA ASN A 30 -29.54 9.25 15.43
C ASN A 30 -30.90 8.69 14.98
N LYS A 31 -31.94 8.86 15.82
CA LYS A 31 -33.33 8.43 15.52
C LYS A 31 -33.43 7.00 14.95
N GLY A 32 -32.71 6.05 15.56
CA GLY A 32 -32.70 4.64 15.14
C GLY A 32 -31.78 4.29 13.96
N SER A 33 -31.11 5.28 13.34
CA SER A 33 -30.05 5.05 12.34
C SER A 33 -28.67 5.14 12.98
N VAL A 34 -27.73 4.29 12.57
CA VAL A 34 -26.34 4.31 13.04
C VAL A 34 -25.43 4.68 11.88
N ASN A 35 -24.69 5.78 12.03
CA ASN A 35 -23.65 6.19 11.10
C ASN A 35 -22.28 5.88 11.71
N THR A 36 -21.50 5.04 11.04
CA THR A 36 -20.14 4.70 11.46
C THR A 36 -19.13 5.68 10.86
N LEU A 37 -18.23 6.17 11.69
CA LEU A 37 -17.08 6.98 11.32
C LEU A 37 -15.80 6.21 11.66
N TYR A 38 -14.76 6.40 10.85
CA TYR A 38 -13.43 5.87 11.17
C TYR A 38 -12.42 6.99 11.25
N ILE A 39 -11.54 6.90 12.24
CA ILE A 39 -10.40 7.80 12.39
C ILE A 39 -9.11 6.99 12.45
N PRO A 40 -7.96 7.53 11.99
CA PRO A 40 -6.69 6.83 12.14
C PRO A 40 -6.41 6.50 13.60
N ALA A 41 -5.96 5.29 13.89
CA ALA A 41 -5.49 4.98 15.22
C ALA A 41 -4.21 5.75 15.51
N ASN A 42 -4.12 6.39 16.69
CA ASN A 42 -2.98 7.22 17.03
C ASN A 42 -2.74 7.27 18.53
N ILE A 43 -1.48 7.15 18.94
CA ILE A 43 -1.02 7.05 20.34
C ILE A 43 -1.37 8.29 21.20
N SER A 44 -1.45 9.49 20.61
CA SER A 44 -1.72 10.71 21.40
C SER A 44 -3.21 10.96 21.69
N GLY A 45 -4.08 10.78 20.69
CA GLY A 45 -5.53 10.95 20.79
C GLY A 45 -6.11 12.16 20.02
N TYR A 46 -7.40 12.40 20.23
CA TYR A 46 -8.19 13.39 19.48
C TYR A 46 -9.07 14.26 20.39
N TYR A 47 -9.32 15.50 19.96
CA TYR A 47 -10.46 16.29 20.41
C TYR A 47 -11.57 16.20 19.38
N MET A 48 -12.80 16.04 19.81
CA MET A 48 -13.97 16.01 18.95
C MET A 48 -14.87 17.18 19.32
N LEU A 49 -15.00 18.10 18.37
CA LEU A 49 -16.00 19.15 18.42
C LEU A 49 -17.29 18.59 17.84
N TRP A 50 -18.30 18.53 18.68
CA TRP A 50 -19.52 17.80 18.39
C TRP A 50 -20.70 18.75 18.51
N SER A 51 -21.45 18.91 17.41
CA SER A 51 -22.58 19.83 17.29
C SER A 51 -23.89 19.03 17.37
N LEU A 52 -24.40 18.79 18.57
CA LEU A 52 -25.58 17.94 18.75
C LEU A 52 -26.93 18.66 18.71
N SER A 53 -27.90 18.00 18.07
CA SER A 53 -29.28 17.92 18.57
C SER A 53 -29.34 16.97 19.78
N LYS A 54 -30.24 17.20 20.74
CA LYS A 54 -30.31 16.45 22.02
C LYS A 54 -30.48 14.91 21.90
N GLU A 55 -30.77 14.39 20.71
CA GLU A 55 -31.23 13.02 20.47
C GLU A 55 -30.15 12.06 19.95
N GLN A 56 -28.96 12.56 19.55
CA GLN A 56 -27.91 11.67 19.01
C GLN A 56 -26.92 11.23 20.10
N LYS A 57 -26.48 9.98 20.02
CA LYS A 57 -25.51 9.36 20.94
C LYS A 57 -24.28 8.92 20.16
N ILE A 58 -23.10 9.04 20.76
CA ILE A 58 -21.86 8.51 20.20
C ILE A 58 -21.28 7.42 21.09
N THR A 59 -20.88 6.32 20.47
CA THR A 59 -20.27 5.17 21.14
C THR A 59 -19.03 4.73 20.36
N SER A 60 -18.14 4.02 21.05
CA SER A 60 -16.96 3.42 20.43
C SER A 60 -16.47 2.27 21.27
N GLU A 61 -16.12 1.18 20.60
CA GLU A 61 -15.38 0.07 21.20
C GLU A 61 -13.90 0.40 21.40
N ASP A 62 -13.38 1.43 20.70
CA ASP A 62 -11.95 1.73 20.62
C ASP A 62 -11.49 2.90 21.51
N VAL A 63 -12.39 3.85 21.79
CA VAL A 63 -12.07 5.04 22.58
C VAL A 63 -13.08 5.32 23.68
N PHE A 64 -12.61 5.94 24.76
CA PHE A 64 -13.43 6.59 25.76
C PHE A 64 -13.63 8.06 25.42
N PHE A 65 -14.82 8.58 25.71
CA PHE A 65 -15.17 9.99 25.54
C PHE A 65 -15.16 10.68 26.90
N GLU A 66 -14.24 11.64 27.08
CA GLU A 66 -14.19 12.51 28.26
C GLU A 66 -14.69 13.90 27.87
N GLU A 67 -15.82 14.34 28.45
CA GLU A 67 -16.31 15.71 28.23
C GLU A 67 -15.32 16.72 28.82
N VAL A 68 -14.93 17.69 28.01
CA VAL A 68 -13.90 18.67 28.36
C VAL A 68 -14.57 19.91 28.94
N THR A 69 -14.09 20.38 30.10
CA THR A 69 -14.58 21.61 30.72
C THR A 69 -14.35 22.83 29.83
N THR A 70 -15.20 23.85 29.98
CA THR A 70 -15.15 25.10 29.20
C THR A 70 -13.77 25.76 29.20
N PHE A 71 -13.04 25.69 30.32
CA PHE A 71 -11.68 26.23 30.44
C PHE A 71 -10.66 25.46 29.58
N LYS A 72 -10.65 24.12 29.66
CA LYS A 72 -9.75 23.28 28.86
C LYS A 72 -10.07 23.38 27.36
N ALA A 73 -11.35 23.52 27.02
CA ALA A 73 -11.80 23.82 25.67
C ALA A 73 -11.23 25.16 25.16
N CYS A 74 -11.34 26.23 25.96
CA CYS A 74 -10.82 27.54 25.61
C CYS A 74 -9.29 27.52 25.39
N LEU A 75 -8.55 26.83 26.27
CA LEU A 75 -7.10 26.66 26.15
C LEU A 75 -6.70 25.89 24.88
N PHE A 76 -7.48 24.86 24.50
CA PHE A 76 -7.27 24.13 23.24
C PHE A 76 -7.44 25.06 22.03
N TRP A 77 -8.52 25.85 22.00
CA TRP A 77 -8.80 26.78 20.89
C TRP A 77 -7.72 27.85 20.74
N LEU A 78 -7.32 28.48 21.85
CA LEU A 78 -6.23 29.46 21.87
C LEU A 78 -4.92 28.88 21.29
N ARG A 79 -4.59 27.64 21.65
CA ARG A 79 -3.39 26.94 21.15
C ARG A 79 -3.50 26.48 19.70
N SER A 80 -4.71 26.30 19.19
CA SER A 80 -4.94 25.71 17.86
C SER A 80 -5.19 26.76 16.77
N PHE A 81 -5.69 27.95 17.12
CA PHE A 81 -6.06 29.04 16.20
C PHE A 81 -4.96 29.43 15.21
N LEU A 82 -3.69 29.33 15.61
CA LEU A 82 -2.51 29.67 14.79
C LEU A 82 -1.97 28.50 13.95
N THR A 83 -2.57 27.30 14.04
CA THR A 83 -2.02 26.06 13.45
C THR A 83 -3.00 25.27 12.59
N PHE A 84 -4.19 25.81 12.37
CA PHE A 84 -5.23 25.13 11.58
C PHE A 84 -4.87 25.12 10.09
N SER A 85 -4.53 23.93 9.60
CA SER A 85 -4.48 23.60 8.18
C SER A 85 -5.70 22.74 7.85
N LYS A 86 -6.17 22.71 6.61
CA LYS A 86 -7.25 21.78 6.23
C LYS A 86 -6.93 20.32 6.57
N TYR A 87 -5.64 19.95 6.61
CA TYR A 87 -5.18 18.60 6.96
C TYR A 87 -5.02 18.35 8.46
N SER A 88 -5.24 19.38 9.32
CA SER A 88 -5.13 19.22 10.78
C SER A 88 -6.40 18.71 11.45
N GLN A 89 -7.47 18.54 10.68
CA GLN A 89 -8.76 18.08 11.17
C GLN A 89 -9.38 17.06 10.21
N LEU A 90 -10.36 16.31 10.71
CA LEU A 90 -11.29 15.49 9.94
C LEU A 90 -12.69 16.11 10.05
N SER A 91 -13.38 16.21 8.92
CA SER A 91 -14.62 16.96 8.78
C SER A 91 -15.78 16.06 8.35
N PHE A 92 -16.51 15.53 9.33
CA PHE A 92 -17.70 14.71 9.10
C PHE A 92 -18.99 15.56 9.13
N PRO A 93 -20.11 15.11 8.55
CA PRO A 93 -21.36 15.88 8.57
C PRO A 93 -21.82 16.29 9.99
N SER A 94 -21.63 15.41 10.97
CA SER A 94 -22.08 15.63 12.36
C SER A 94 -20.99 16.15 13.30
N CYS A 95 -19.73 16.21 12.87
CA CYS A 95 -18.63 16.62 13.77
C CYS A 95 -17.35 17.08 13.08
N ARG A 96 -16.48 17.67 13.89
CA ARG A 96 -15.09 17.98 13.53
C ARG A 96 -14.17 17.29 14.53
N ILE A 97 -13.18 16.57 14.04
CA ILE A 97 -12.20 15.86 14.86
C ILE A 97 -10.83 16.49 14.65
N PHE A 98 -10.21 16.91 15.73
CA PHE A 98 -8.92 17.57 15.77
C PHE A 98 -7.89 16.69 16.46
N PHE A 99 -6.76 16.50 15.81
CA PHE A 99 -5.67 15.73 16.40
C PHE A 99 -4.91 16.56 17.46
N TYR A 100 -4.60 15.96 18.61
CA TYR A 100 -3.69 16.54 19.60
C TYR A 100 -2.55 15.58 19.92
N GLY A 101 -1.41 16.09 20.35
CA GLY A 101 -0.23 15.28 20.61
C GLY A 101 1.06 16.07 20.50
N SER A 102 2.18 15.36 20.51
CA SER A 102 3.51 15.95 20.32
C SER A 102 3.61 16.62 18.94
N ARG A 103 4.56 17.56 18.78
CA ARG A 103 4.81 18.20 17.48
C ARG A 103 5.17 17.19 16.39
N LYS A 104 5.84 16.09 16.77
CA LYS A 104 6.21 14.98 15.87
C LYS A 104 4.96 14.25 15.38
N ASP A 105 4.06 13.88 16.29
CA ASP A 105 2.85 13.13 15.94
C ASP A 105 1.88 13.98 15.12
N LYS A 106 1.78 15.29 15.42
CA LYS A 106 0.97 16.23 14.62
C LYS A 106 1.47 16.28 13.18
N LYS A 107 2.79 16.40 12.98
CA LYS A 107 3.39 16.38 11.63
C LYS A 107 3.23 15.04 10.92
N ALA A 108 3.21 13.92 11.65
CA ALA A 108 2.95 12.61 11.07
C ALA A 108 1.48 12.47 10.62
N PHE A 109 0.53 12.86 11.47
CA PHE A 109 -0.89 12.87 11.13
C PHE A 109 -1.20 13.81 9.96
N PHE A 110 -0.66 15.03 9.92
CA PHE A 110 -0.91 15.96 8.80
C PHE A 110 -0.41 15.41 7.47
N ARG A 111 0.74 14.72 7.49
CA ARG A 111 1.27 14.05 6.28
C ARG A 111 0.39 12.89 5.85
N LEU A 112 -0.02 12.04 6.77
CA LEU A 112 -0.92 10.92 6.48
C LEU A 112 -2.26 11.44 5.92
N ASN A 113 -2.88 12.41 6.58
CA ASN A 113 -4.15 12.98 6.13
C ASN A 113 -4.01 13.63 4.75
N ARG A 114 -2.94 14.40 4.52
CA ARG A 114 -2.62 14.97 3.20
C ARG A 114 -2.39 13.89 2.14
N PHE A 115 -1.68 12.81 2.46
CA PHE A 115 -1.46 11.67 1.57
C PHE A 115 -2.78 11.04 1.14
N MET A 116 -3.69 10.81 2.10
CA MET A 116 -5.00 10.22 1.85
C MET A 116 -5.91 11.16 1.03
N SER A 117 -5.94 12.46 1.37
CA SER A 117 -6.67 13.45 0.57
C SER A 117 -6.14 13.56 -0.87
N ASN A 118 -4.83 13.62 -1.04
CA ASN A 118 -4.20 13.66 -2.37
C ASN A 118 -4.46 12.35 -3.16
N SER A 119 -4.66 11.26 -2.43
CA SER A 119 -5.05 9.96 -2.98
C SER A 119 -6.56 9.85 -3.23
N ARG A 120 -7.33 10.95 -3.14
CA ARG A 120 -8.79 10.98 -3.37
C ARG A 120 -9.59 10.04 -2.44
N MET A 121 -9.02 9.70 -1.30
CA MET A 121 -9.63 8.84 -0.28
C MET A 121 -9.38 9.43 1.12
N PRO A 122 -9.87 10.66 1.40
CA PRO A 122 -9.66 11.28 2.70
C PRO A 122 -10.40 10.49 3.80
N PHE A 123 -9.87 10.49 5.03
CA PHE A 123 -10.46 9.74 6.16
C PHE A 123 -11.90 10.15 6.50
N ASP A 124 -12.26 11.40 6.21
CA ASP A 124 -13.60 11.95 6.38
C ASP A 124 -14.49 11.80 5.14
N GLY A 125 -14.05 11.05 4.13
CA GLY A 125 -14.83 10.68 2.96
C GLY A 125 -15.61 9.38 3.14
N LYS A 126 -16.80 9.28 2.54
CA LYS A 126 -17.64 8.07 2.59
C LYS A 126 -16.94 6.83 2.00
N LYS A 127 -16.03 7.00 1.04
CA LYS A 127 -15.26 5.92 0.39
C LYS A 127 -14.53 5.03 1.37
N PHE A 128 -14.10 5.62 2.48
CA PHE A 128 -13.41 4.92 3.57
C PHE A 128 -14.21 3.73 4.12
N LEU A 129 -15.55 3.81 4.06
CA LEU A 129 -16.44 2.78 4.59
C LEU A 129 -16.55 1.53 3.70
N TYR A 130 -16.17 1.65 2.42
CA TYR A 130 -16.45 0.62 1.44
C TYR A 130 -15.23 -0.21 1.02
N ILE A 131 -14.01 0.28 1.26
CA ILE A 131 -12.77 -0.44 0.91
C ILE A 131 -12.06 -0.89 2.19
N LYS A 132 -12.70 -1.81 2.90
CA LYS A 132 -12.26 -2.25 4.23
C LYS A 132 -10.91 -2.96 4.19
N GLU A 133 -10.56 -3.61 3.09
CA GLU A 133 -9.29 -4.32 2.88
C GLU A 133 -8.07 -3.43 3.13
N LEU A 134 -8.16 -2.14 2.82
CA LEU A 134 -7.05 -1.20 3.07
C LEU A 134 -6.75 -1.03 4.56
N PHE A 135 -7.74 -1.23 5.44
CA PHE A 135 -7.65 -0.93 6.87
C PHE A 135 -7.74 -2.16 7.76
N GLU A 136 -8.50 -3.16 7.34
CA GLU A 136 -8.66 -4.43 8.04
C GLU A 136 -7.66 -5.47 7.50
N GLY A 137 -7.28 -5.37 6.22
CA GLY A 137 -6.52 -6.40 5.50
C GLY A 137 -7.41 -7.55 5.07
N TRP A 138 -6.80 -8.66 4.65
CA TRP A 138 -7.52 -9.86 4.23
C TRP A 138 -7.68 -10.86 5.38
N LYS A 139 -8.07 -10.40 6.58
CA LYS A 139 -8.02 -11.24 7.80
C LYS A 139 -9.07 -12.35 7.89
N ASN A 140 -10.19 -12.23 7.16
CA ASN A 140 -11.30 -13.16 7.30
C ASN A 140 -11.38 -14.12 6.11
N LEU A 141 -11.17 -15.41 6.38
CA LEU A 141 -11.37 -16.50 5.44
C LEU A 141 -12.86 -16.88 5.31
N SER A 142 -13.73 -16.48 6.24
CA SER A 142 -15.16 -16.78 6.18
C SER A 142 -15.88 -16.05 5.03
N SER A 143 -15.20 -15.08 4.40
CA SER A 143 -15.66 -14.39 3.19
C SER A 143 -14.98 -14.93 1.92
N LEU A 144 -14.36 -16.11 1.97
CA LEU A 144 -14.05 -16.86 0.76
C LEU A 144 -15.39 -17.27 0.17
N ASP A 145 -15.93 -16.43 -0.71
CA ASP A 145 -17.00 -16.85 -1.60
C ASP A 145 -16.52 -18.16 -2.24
N ASN A 146 -17.35 -19.20 -2.20
CA ASN A 146 -17.06 -20.51 -2.79
C ASN A 146 -17.15 -20.39 -4.32
N LYS A 147 -16.34 -19.49 -4.89
CA LYS A 147 -16.18 -19.28 -6.32
C LYS A 147 -15.38 -20.49 -6.80
N GLY A 148 -16.01 -21.32 -7.62
CA GLY A 148 -15.33 -22.43 -8.28
C GLY A 148 -14.07 -21.94 -9.00
N LYS A 149 -13.07 -22.82 -9.11
CA LYS A 149 -11.84 -22.49 -9.86
C LYS A 149 -12.17 -22.17 -11.31
N ILE A 150 -11.74 -21.00 -11.75
CA ILE A 150 -11.78 -20.53 -13.13
C ILE A 150 -10.54 -21.09 -13.83
N LYS A 151 -10.80 -21.86 -14.90
CA LYS A 151 -9.73 -22.36 -15.76
C LYS A 151 -9.25 -21.23 -16.66
N ILE A 152 -7.95 -20.95 -16.60
CA ILE A 152 -7.25 -20.03 -17.50
C ILE A 152 -6.22 -20.82 -18.32
N ASN A 153 -5.93 -20.37 -19.54
CA ASN A 153 -4.97 -21.05 -20.42
C ASN A 153 -3.52 -20.64 -20.12
N SER A 154 -3.32 -19.45 -19.55
CA SER A 154 -2.01 -18.88 -19.29
C SER A 154 -1.39 -19.49 -18.03
N LYS A 155 -0.08 -19.81 -18.08
CA LYS A 155 0.70 -20.25 -16.92
C LYS A 155 1.08 -19.05 -16.07
N ILE A 156 0.61 -19.03 -14.82
CA ILE A 156 0.82 -17.93 -13.89
C ILE A 156 1.81 -18.32 -12.79
N ALA A 157 2.74 -17.41 -12.49
CA ALA A 157 3.53 -17.49 -11.27
C ALA A 157 3.35 -16.23 -10.40
N ILE A 158 3.24 -16.43 -9.09
CA ILE A 158 3.25 -15.37 -8.10
C ILE A 158 4.55 -15.46 -7.32
N VAL A 159 5.29 -14.35 -7.28
CA VAL A 159 6.59 -14.24 -6.62
C VAL A 159 6.47 -13.30 -5.44
N VAL A 160 6.66 -13.83 -4.24
CA VAL A 160 6.53 -13.10 -2.97
C VAL A 160 7.89 -12.98 -2.30
N HIS A 161 8.36 -11.74 -2.08
CA HIS A 161 9.48 -11.51 -1.16
C HIS A 161 8.97 -11.24 0.26
N CYS A 162 9.20 -12.18 1.17
CA CYS A 162 8.76 -12.12 2.56
C CYS A 162 9.94 -11.94 3.52
N TYR A 163 10.48 -10.71 3.58
CA TYR A 163 11.46 -10.31 4.61
C TYR A 163 10.84 -10.32 6.00
N TYR A 164 9.66 -9.72 6.14
CA TYR A 164 8.87 -9.71 7.38
C TYR A 164 7.89 -10.88 7.37
N GLN A 165 8.28 -12.01 7.96
CA GLN A 165 7.48 -13.23 7.96
C GLN A 165 6.11 -13.06 8.63
N ASP A 166 5.95 -12.10 9.55
CA ASP A 166 4.66 -11.78 10.16
C ASP A 166 3.66 -11.09 9.21
N THR A 167 4.10 -10.71 8.01
CA THR A 167 3.19 -10.23 6.96
C THR A 167 2.61 -11.34 6.09
N TRP A 168 3.08 -12.58 6.30
CA TRP A 168 2.64 -13.73 5.52
C TRP A 168 1.17 -14.06 5.71
N ASP A 169 0.64 -14.00 6.93
CA ASP A 169 -0.78 -14.27 7.21
C ASP A 169 -1.72 -13.44 6.32
N GLU A 170 -1.42 -12.14 6.17
CA GLU A 170 -2.19 -11.25 5.30
C GLU A 170 -2.01 -11.60 3.81
N ILE A 171 -0.80 -11.98 3.39
CA ILE A 171 -0.50 -12.35 2.01
C ILE A 171 -1.16 -13.70 1.66
N SER A 172 -1.09 -14.69 2.54
CA SER A 172 -1.66 -16.01 2.32
C SER A 172 -3.17 -15.92 2.17
N HIS A 173 -3.85 -15.16 3.02
CA HIS A 173 -5.29 -14.94 2.91
C HIS A 173 -5.69 -14.17 1.64
N LEU A 174 -4.87 -13.21 1.19
CA LEU A 174 -5.06 -12.56 -0.10
C LEU A 174 -4.96 -13.56 -1.26
N LEU A 175 -3.93 -14.41 -1.24
CA LEU A 175 -3.69 -15.39 -2.30
C LEU A 175 -4.73 -16.52 -2.32
N LEU A 176 -5.24 -16.95 -1.16
CA LEU A 176 -6.32 -17.94 -1.05
C LEU A 176 -7.65 -17.48 -1.69
N ARG A 177 -7.82 -16.16 -1.90
CA ARG A 177 -8.99 -15.60 -2.59
C ARG A 177 -8.90 -15.67 -4.12
N LEU A 178 -7.72 -15.99 -4.66
CA LEU A 178 -7.56 -16.20 -6.09
C LEU A 178 -8.21 -17.52 -6.49
N ASN A 179 -9.09 -17.47 -7.47
CA ASN A 179 -9.87 -18.61 -7.94
C ASN A 179 -9.33 -19.18 -9.26
N PHE A 180 -8.02 -19.10 -9.51
CA PHE A 180 -7.35 -19.71 -10.67
C PHE A 180 -6.04 -20.35 -10.22
N ASP A 181 -5.49 -21.25 -11.03
CA ASP A 181 -4.25 -21.94 -10.70
C ASP A 181 -3.01 -21.05 -10.93
N PHE A 182 -2.05 -21.11 -10.00
CA PHE A 182 -0.77 -20.42 -10.10
C PHE A 182 0.32 -21.18 -9.34
N ASP A 183 1.57 -21.03 -9.78
CA ASP A 183 2.75 -21.48 -9.03
C ASP A 183 3.24 -20.38 -8.10
N LEU A 184 3.63 -20.75 -6.88
CA LEU A 184 4.05 -19.81 -5.84
C LEU A 184 5.55 -19.92 -5.55
N PHE A 185 6.27 -18.80 -5.71
CA PHE A 185 7.68 -18.67 -5.38
C PHE A 185 7.83 -17.69 -4.22
N ILE A 186 8.45 -18.14 -3.13
CA ILE A 186 8.67 -17.29 -1.95
C ILE A 186 10.17 -17.14 -1.73
N THR A 187 10.63 -15.90 -1.61
CA THR A 187 11.98 -15.60 -1.14
C THR A 187 11.92 -15.00 0.27
N THR A 188 12.84 -15.39 1.14
CA THR A 188 12.99 -14.84 2.49
C THR A 188 14.47 -14.75 2.85
N VAL A 189 14.81 -13.98 3.89
CA VAL A 189 16.20 -13.83 4.35
C VAL A 189 16.53 -14.69 5.58
N LYS A 190 15.50 -15.27 6.20
CA LYS A 190 15.63 -16.03 7.45
C LYS A 190 15.00 -17.40 7.29
N LYS A 191 15.78 -18.45 7.52
CA LYS A 191 15.22 -19.80 7.67
C LYS A 191 14.36 -19.86 8.93
N ASN A 192 13.09 -20.25 8.77
CA ASN A 192 12.13 -20.39 9.86
C ASN A 192 11.19 -21.55 9.52
N LYS A 193 11.22 -22.62 10.32
CA LYS A 193 10.42 -23.83 10.08
C LYS A 193 8.93 -23.58 10.25
N ASP A 194 8.53 -22.76 11.21
CA ASP A 194 7.11 -22.49 11.47
C ASP A 194 6.50 -21.70 10.30
N PHE A 195 7.26 -20.72 9.77
CA PHE A 195 6.88 -19.99 8.58
C PHE A 195 6.79 -20.90 7.34
N GLU A 196 7.76 -21.78 7.14
CA GLU A 196 7.75 -22.75 6.03
C GLU A 196 6.57 -23.71 6.13
N GLN A 197 6.28 -24.25 7.32
CA GLN A 197 5.11 -25.10 7.55
C GLN A 197 3.80 -24.37 7.27
N ASP A 198 3.67 -23.11 7.72
CA ASP A 198 2.47 -22.31 7.49
C ASP A 198 2.26 -21.98 6.00
N VAL A 199 3.35 -21.73 5.26
CA VAL A 199 3.31 -21.60 3.79
C VAL A 199 2.79 -22.89 3.15
N LEU A 200 3.43 -24.02 3.44
CA LEU A 200 3.15 -25.30 2.79
C LEU A 200 1.79 -25.89 3.18
N LYS A 201 1.25 -25.50 4.33
CA LYS A 201 -0.11 -25.84 4.76
C LYS A 201 -1.15 -25.34 3.77
N ASN A 202 -1.02 -24.10 3.30
CA ASN A 202 -1.98 -23.47 2.39
C ASN A 202 -1.57 -23.61 0.91
N PHE A 203 -0.27 -23.73 0.64
CA PHE A 203 0.30 -23.84 -0.71
C PHE A 203 1.32 -24.98 -0.77
N PRO A 204 0.88 -26.25 -0.85
CA PRO A 204 1.77 -27.42 -0.76
C PRO A 204 2.85 -27.49 -1.85
N SER A 205 2.60 -26.86 -3.01
CA SER A 205 3.54 -26.81 -4.14
C SER A 205 4.41 -25.55 -4.15
N ALA A 206 4.33 -24.70 -3.13
CA ALA A 206 5.14 -23.49 -3.06
C ALA A 206 6.64 -23.80 -2.97
N ARG A 207 7.46 -23.00 -3.67
CA ARG A 207 8.92 -23.12 -3.67
C ARG A 207 9.52 -22.00 -2.84
N LEU A 208 10.21 -22.35 -1.76
CA LEU A 208 10.81 -21.40 -0.83
C LEU A 208 12.32 -21.30 -1.03
N TYR A 209 12.84 -20.07 -1.08
CA TYR A 209 14.25 -19.77 -1.25
C TYR A 209 14.72 -18.86 -0.11
N VAL A 210 15.73 -19.30 0.63
CA VAL A 210 16.41 -18.47 1.63
C VAL A 210 17.60 -17.79 0.96
N MET A 211 17.61 -16.47 1.00
CA MET A 211 18.59 -15.61 0.31
C MET A 211 19.34 -14.75 1.32
N GLU A 212 20.49 -14.21 0.92
CA GLU A 212 21.19 -13.18 1.71
C GLU A 212 20.34 -11.90 1.82
N ASN A 213 20.49 -11.16 2.93
CA ASN A 213 19.82 -9.87 3.11
C ASN A 213 20.53 -8.76 2.33
N LYS A 214 20.47 -8.83 1.00
CA LYS A 214 21.05 -7.88 0.05
C LYS A 214 20.00 -7.45 -0.96
N GLY A 215 20.05 -6.20 -1.41
CA GLY A 215 19.19 -5.69 -2.49
C GLY A 215 17.68 -5.75 -2.23
N ARG A 216 17.26 -5.86 -0.96
CA ARG A 216 15.85 -5.88 -0.51
C ARG A 216 15.01 -6.91 -1.29
N ASP A 217 13.87 -6.53 -1.85
CA ASP A 217 13.00 -7.38 -2.65
C ASP A 217 13.43 -7.50 -4.12
N VAL A 218 14.46 -6.76 -4.54
CA VAL A 218 14.94 -6.69 -5.92
C VAL A 218 15.91 -7.82 -6.22
N LEU A 219 16.99 -7.94 -5.45
CA LEU A 219 18.00 -8.98 -5.69
C LEU A 219 17.41 -10.39 -5.63
N PRO A 220 16.60 -10.78 -4.62
CA PRO A 220 16.00 -12.11 -4.59
C PRO A 220 15.17 -12.42 -5.83
N PHE A 221 14.46 -11.43 -6.38
CA PHE A 221 13.72 -11.59 -7.63
C PHE A 221 14.67 -11.75 -8.83
N LEU A 222 15.73 -10.93 -8.92
CA LEU A 222 16.73 -11.04 -9.98
C LEU A 222 17.46 -12.38 -9.97
N CYS A 223 17.80 -12.93 -8.81
CA CYS A 223 18.42 -14.25 -8.71
C CYS A 223 17.55 -15.31 -9.39
N LEU A 224 16.24 -15.32 -9.10
CA LEU A 224 15.31 -16.27 -9.74
C LEU A 224 15.14 -16.00 -11.24
N LEU A 225 15.12 -14.72 -11.65
CA LEU A 225 15.06 -14.33 -13.05
C LEU A 225 16.29 -14.81 -13.82
N GLU A 226 17.49 -14.55 -13.32
CA GLU A 226 18.76 -14.93 -13.95
C GLU A 226 18.93 -16.46 -14.03
N LEU A 227 18.51 -17.18 -12.99
CA LEU A 227 18.44 -18.66 -12.97
C LEU A 227 17.42 -19.26 -13.95
N GLY A 228 16.59 -18.43 -14.60
CA GLY A 228 15.61 -18.92 -15.57
C GLY A 228 14.35 -19.53 -14.94
N VAL A 229 14.11 -19.29 -13.64
CA VAL A 229 12.98 -19.89 -12.91
C VAL A 229 11.64 -19.52 -13.54
N PHE A 230 11.58 -18.38 -14.26
CA PHE A 230 10.35 -17.81 -14.80
C PHE A 230 10.13 -18.05 -16.30
N TYR A 231 11.00 -18.82 -16.98
CA TYR A 231 10.97 -18.95 -18.44
C TYR A 231 9.66 -19.51 -19.01
N ASP A 232 9.07 -20.49 -18.33
CA ASP A 232 7.91 -21.22 -18.84
C ASP A 232 6.56 -20.58 -18.45
N TYR A 233 6.56 -19.39 -17.85
CA TYR A 233 5.35 -18.68 -17.46
C TYR A 233 4.95 -17.62 -18.49
N ASP A 234 3.65 -17.45 -18.67
CA ASP A 234 3.12 -16.38 -19.51
C ASP A 234 3.13 -15.05 -18.76
N TYR A 235 2.77 -15.08 -17.46
CA TYR A 235 2.66 -13.91 -16.60
C TYR A 235 3.19 -14.16 -15.19
N LEU A 236 3.86 -13.15 -14.63
CA LEU A 236 4.29 -13.10 -13.24
C LEU A 236 3.55 -12.01 -12.50
N CYS A 237 3.16 -12.27 -11.25
CA CYS A 237 2.83 -11.23 -10.28
C CYS A 237 3.94 -11.15 -9.23
N LYS A 238 4.68 -10.04 -9.19
CA LYS A 238 5.69 -9.77 -8.16
C LYS A 238 5.07 -8.95 -7.04
N ILE A 239 5.11 -9.45 -5.80
CA ILE A 239 4.69 -8.74 -4.59
C ILE A 239 5.71 -8.89 -3.44
N HIS A 240 5.60 -8.08 -2.39
CA HIS A 240 6.48 -8.20 -1.21
C HIS A 240 5.80 -7.81 0.11
N GLY A 241 6.33 -8.32 1.23
CA GLY A 241 5.85 -8.07 2.60
C GLY A 241 6.41 -6.82 3.29
N LYS A 242 7.08 -5.90 2.59
CA LYS A 242 7.73 -4.72 3.21
C LYS A 242 6.72 -3.90 4.04
N LYS A 243 7.06 -3.63 5.31
CA LYS A 243 6.23 -2.79 6.20
C LYS A 243 6.35 -1.29 5.93
N SER A 244 7.38 -0.87 5.18
CA SER A 244 7.64 0.54 4.82
C SER A 244 7.65 1.49 6.01
N ALA A 245 8.11 1.01 7.17
CA ALA A 245 8.25 1.83 8.37
C ALA A 245 9.33 2.90 8.17
N ARG A 246 8.98 4.17 8.36
CA ARG A 246 9.90 5.31 8.17
C ARG A 246 9.91 6.19 9.40
N ARG A 247 11.09 6.67 9.82
CA ARG A 247 11.23 7.60 10.94
C ARG A 247 10.41 8.87 10.66
N ASN A 248 9.65 9.30 11.67
CA ASN A 248 8.72 10.43 11.61
C ASN A 248 7.44 10.19 10.78
N TYR A 249 7.25 9.07 10.09
CA TYR A 249 5.99 8.80 9.40
C TYR A 249 4.98 8.17 10.36
N HIS A 250 3.69 8.25 10.00
CA HIS A 250 2.68 7.53 10.75
C HIS A 250 2.85 6.02 10.49
N PRO A 251 2.87 5.14 11.51
CA PRO A 251 3.10 3.70 11.31
C PRO A 251 2.16 3.07 10.26
N PHE A 252 0.92 3.55 10.24
CA PHE A 252 -0.12 3.14 9.29
C PHE A 252 0.20 3.40 7.81
N GLU A 253 1.02 4.41 7.49
CA GLU A 253 1.25 4.82 6.10
C GLU A 253 1.91 3.71 5.27
N GLY A 254 2.85 2.99 5.85
CA GLY A 254 3.53 1.88 5.18
C GLY A 254 2.63 0.68 4.93
N ILE A 255 1.74 0.38 5.89
CA ILE A 255 0.74 -0.70 5.76
C ILE A 255 -0.27 -0.34 4.67
N LEU A 256 -0.78 0.89 4.68
CA LEU A 256 -1.68 1.40 3.63
C LEU A 256 -1.05 1.30 2.26
N TRP A 257 0.20 1.74 2.12
CA TRP A 257 0.92 1.65 0.85
C TRP A 257 0.95 0.22 0.32
N ARG A 258 1.34 -0.76 1.15
CA ARG A 258 1.39 -2.17 0.75
C ARG A 258 0.01 -2.69 0.36
N ARG A 259 -0.99 -2.50 1.24
CA ARG A 259 -2.35 -2.99 1.02
C ARG A 259 -3.00 -2.38 -0.20
N TRP A 260 -2.68 -1.13 -0.52
CA TRP A 260 -3.22 -0.50 -1.71
C TRP A 260 -2.69 -1.14 -2.99
N ILE A 261 -1.39 -1.44 -3.04
CA ILE A 261 -0.84 -2.15 -4.19
C ILE A 261 -1.39 -3.58 -4.25
N PHE A 262 -1.54 -4.27 -3.11
CA PHE A 262 -2.21 -5.58 -3.07
C PHE A 262 -3.64 -5.50 -3.61
N PHE A 263 -4.40 -4.49 -3.19
CA PHE A 263 -5.77 -4.26 -3.65
C PHE A 263 -5.83 -4.05 -5.16
N ASP A 264 -4.94 -3.21 -5.70
CA ASP A 264 -4.88 -2.90 -7.13
C ASP A 264 -4.40 -4.09 -7.99
N LEU A 265 -3.61 -5.03 -7.46
CA LEU A 265 -3.03 -6.11 -8.26
C LEU A 265 -3.71 -7.46 -8.06
N LEU A 266 -4.30 -7.71 -6.88
CA LEU A 266 -4.80 -9.03 -6.46
C LEU A 266 -6.11 -8.96 -5.66
N GLY A 267 -6.35 -7.88 -4.91
CA GLY A 267 -7.34 -7.87 -3.82
C GLY A 267 -8.71 -7.29 -4.15
N PHE A 268 -8.85 -6.50 -5.22
CA PHE A 268 -10.15 -6.04 -5.71
C PHE A 268 -10.85 -7.13 -6.52
N SER A 269 -12.19 -7.14 -6.55
CA SER A 269 -12.95 -8.26 -7.15
C SER A 269 -12.48 -8.57 -8.57
N ASP A 270 -12.04 -9.82 -8.76
CA ASP A 270 -11.59 -10.41 -10.02
C ASP A 270 -10.45 -9.62 -10.73
N ILE A 271 -9.77 -8.69 -10.04
CA ILE A 271 -8.74 -7.82 -10.65
C ILE A 271 -7.61 -8.61 -11.31
N ALA A 272 -7.13 -9.68 -10.67
CA ALA A 272 -6.08 -10.51 -11.21
C ALA A 272 -6.48 -11.14 -12.55
N LEU A 273 -7.72 -11.66 -12.65
CA LEU A 273 -8.27 -12.19 -13.90
C LEU A 273 -8.44 -11.10 -14.96
N ARG A 274 -8.88 -9.90 -14.57
CA ARG A 274 -8.97 -8.76 -15.49
C ARG A 274 -7.61 -8.33 -16.02
N ILE A 275 -6.57 -8.36 -15.19
CA ILE A 275 -5.19 -8.09 -15.60
C ILE A 275 -4.70 -9.16 -16.59
N ILE A 276 -4.94 -10.45 -16.30
CA ILE A 276 -4.62 -11.55 -17.21
C ILE A 276 -5.35 -11.36 -18.55
N ASN A 277 -6.65 -11.11 -18.54
CA ASN A 277 -7.43 -10.85 -19.76
C ASN A 277 -6.92 -9.62 -20.52
N LYS A 278 -6.47 -8.57 -19.82
CA LYS A 278 -5.90 -7.38 -20.46
C LYS A 278 -4.59 -7.71 -21.19
N PHE A 279 -3.75 -8.60 -20.66
CA PHE A 279 -2.60 -9.12 -21.39
C PHE A 279 -3.02 -9.95 -22.60
N GLU A 280 -3.94 -10.89 -22.45
CA GLU A 280 -4.39 -11.75 -23.56
C GLU A 280 -4.97 -10.94 -24.73
N GLN A 281 -5.75 -9.90 -24.42
CA GLN A 281 -6.38 -9.03 -25.42
C GLN A 281 -5.39 -8.03 -26.05
N ASN A 282 -4.27 -7.73 -25.39
CA ASN A 282 -3.32 -6.71 -25.85
C ASN A 282 -1.88 -7.27 -25.76
N PRO A 283 -1.41 -7.91 -26.84
CA PRO A 283 -0.06 -8.49 -26.90
C PRO A 283 1.07 -7.47 -26.69
N SER A 284 0.84 -6.18 -26.93
CA SER A 284 1.82 -5.11 -26.76
C SER A 284 2.06 -4.70 -25.30
N ILE A 285 1.17 -5.05 -24.37
CA ILE A 285 1.36 -4.74 -22.94
C ILE A 285 2.35 -5.72 -22.34
N GLY A 286 3.41 -5.20 -21.71
CA GLY A 286 4.44 -6.00 -21.06
C GLY A 286 4.37 -5.98 -19.54
N MET A 287 3.86 -4.90 -18.94
CA MET A 287 3.79 -4.75 -17.48
C MET A 287 2.57 -3.93 -17.05
N ILE A 288 1.93 -4.36 -15.96
CA ILE A 288 0.80 -3.67 -15.33
C ILE A 288 1.11 -3.48 -13.84
N GLY A 289 1.01 -2.25 -13.34
CA GLY A 289 1.18 -1.94 -11.93
C GLY A 289 0.11 -0.99 -11.38
N SER A 290 0.19 -0.68 -10.09
CA SER A 290 -0.74 0.29 -9.49
C SER A 290 -0.48 1.70 -10.03
N GLY A 291 -1.50 2.31 -10.65
CA GLY A 291 -1.43 3.66 -11.24
C GLY A 291 -1.15 4.73 -10.19
N ARG A 292 -1.60 4.51 -8.97
CA ARG A 292 -1.37 5.39 -7.82
C ARG A 292 0.10 5.47 -7.42
N PHE A 293 0.81 4.37 -7.58
CA PHE A 293 2.24 4.28 -7.27
C PHE A 293 3.12 4.33 -8.51
N ARG A 294 2.54 4.48 -9.72
CA ARG A 294 3.27 4.82 -10.94
C ARG A 294 3.86 6.23 -10.85
N ARG A 295 5.09 6.40 -11.33
CA ARG A 295 5.84 7.66 -11.36
C ARG A 295 6.37 7.84 -12.76
N TYR A 296 5.88 8.86 -13.47
CA TYR A 296 6.19 9.13 -14.88
C TYR A 296 6.37 10.64 -15.13
N LYS A 297 6.98 11.01 -16.27
CA LYS A 297 7.16 12.39 -16.79
C LYS A 297 7.72 13.39 -15.79
N LYS A 298 6.83 14.05 -15.03
CA LYS A 298 7.19 15.08 -14.03
C LYS A 298 8.21 14.54 -13.02
N TYR A 299 8.14 13.24 -12.70
CA TYR A 299 9.08 12.63 -11.77
C TYR A 299 10.53 12.66 -12.29
N SER A 300 10.74 12.26 -13.55
CA SER A 300 12.07 12.21 -14.17
C SER A 300 12.72 13.60 -14.16
N PHE A 301 11.98 14.63 -14.57
CA PHE A 301 12.47 16.02 -14.59
C PHE A 301 13.06 16.47 -13.24
N PHE A 302 12.36 16.23 -12.14
CA PHE A 302 12.84 16.62 -10.80
C PHE A 302 14.00 15.76 -10.28
N LYS A 303 14.27 14.61 -10.91
CA LYS A 303 15.23 13.62 -10.44
C LYS A 303 16.43 13.43 -11.37
N LYS A 304 16.52 14.11 -12.52
CA LYS A 304 17.67 14.02 -13.46
C LYS A 304 19.05 14.21 -12.81
N ARG A 305 19.14 14.95 -11.70
CA ARG A 305 20.40 15.18 -10.96
C ARG A 305 20.65 14.20 -9.82
N SER A 306 19.73 13.28 -9.54
CA SER A 306 19.85 12.34 -8.41
C SER A 306 20.87 11.23 -8.69
N LYS A 307 21.48 10.68 -7.63
CA LYS A 307 22.39 9.51 -7.72
C LYS A 307 21.71 8.32 -8.40
N VAL A 308 20.44 8.07 -8.06
CA VAL A 308 19.64 6.99 -8.68
C VAL A 308 19.51 7.20 -10.19
N TYR A 309 19.19 8.40 -10.65
CA TYR A 309 19.05 8.67 -12.09
C TYR A 309 20.36 8.40 -12.85
N LYS A 310 21.50 8.84 -12.31
CA LYS A 310 22.81 8.55 -12.92
C LYS A 310 23.04 7.04 -13.06
N ARG A 311 22.77 6.27 -12.00
CA ARG A 311 22.89 4.81 -12.04
C ARG A 311 21.93 4.18 -13.07
N VAL A 312 20.69 4.67 -13.18
CA VAL A 312 19.75 4.20 -14.23
C VAL A 312 20.29 4.49 -15.63
N VAL A 313 20.89 5.66 -15.86
CA VAL A 313 21.54 5.99 -17.14
C VAL A 313 22.69 5.02 -17.42
N ASP A 314 23.50 4.68 -16.42
CA ASP A 314 24.60 3.72 -16.60
C ASP A 314 24.05 2.32 -16.96
N LEU A 315 22.98 1.87 -16.30
CA LEU A 315 22.30 0.62 -16.66
C LEU A 315 21.66 0.68 -18.06
N ALA A 316 21.07 1.83 -18.43
CA ALA A 316 20.45 2.05 -19.74
C ALA A 316 21.47 1.90 -20.88
N ARG A 317 22.70 2.38 -20.67
CA ARG A 317 23.79 2.17 -21.63
C ARG A 317 24.17 0.70 -21.80
N ARG A 318 24.08 -0.12 -20.74
CA ARG A 318 24.41 -1.57 -20.82
C ARG A 318 23.42 -2.37 -21.67
N ILE A 319 22.23 -1.83 -21.96
CA ILE A 319 21.21 -2.44 -22.82
C ILE A 319 21.01 -1.68 -24.14
N ASP A 320 21.96 -0.80 -24.49
CA ASP A 320 21.92 0.08 -25.66
C ASP A 320 20.61 0.91 -25.77
N PHE A 321 20.11 1.38 -24.63
CA PHE A 321 18.94 2.26 -24.60
C PHE A 321 19.37 3.74 -24.82
N PRO A 322 18.72 4.49 -25.73
CA PRO A 322 19.05 5.88 -26.01
C PRO A 322 18.79 6.77 -24.78
N VAL A 323 19.86 7.23 -24.13
CA VAL A 323 19.79 7.92 -22.83
C VAL A 323 19.16 9.31 -22.93
N GLU A 324 19.17 9.90 -24.12
CA GLU A 324 18.52 11.17 -24.46
C GLU A 324 16.99 11.04 -24.40
N GLU A 325 16.48 9.85 -24.69
CA GLU A 325 15.05 9.50 -24.67
C GLU A 325 14.60 8.95 -23.31
N LEU A 326 15.53 8.76 -22.36
CA LEU A 326 15.23 8.19 -21.06
C LEU A 326 14.27 9.09 -20.26
N ASP A 327 13.03 8.62 -20.13
CA ASP A 327 12.05 9.14 -19.18
C ASP A 327 11.72 8.05 -18.15
N LEU A 328 11.93 8.35 -16.87
CA LEU A 328 11.60 7.41 -15.81
C LEU A 328 10.08 7.22 -15.72
N ASP A 329 9.63 6.00 -16.02
CA ASP A 329 8.25 5.54 -15.84
C ASP A 329 8.25 4.22 -15.06
N PHE A 330 7.93 4.26 -13.76
CA PHE A 330 8.05 3.08 -12.91
C PHE A 330 7.01 3.00 -11.80
N PHE A 331 6.81 1.79 -11.30
CA PHE A 331 5.92 1.49 -10.18
C PHE A 331 6.70 1.52 -8.86
N ASN A 332 6.53 2.60 -8.10
CA ASN A 332 7.18 2.78 -6.81
C ASN A 332 6.67 1.75 -5.79
N GLY A 333 7.59 1.00 -5.20
CA GLY A 333 7.28 -0.16 -4.37
C GLY A 333 7.47 -1.49 -5.07
N THR A 334 7.98 -1.51 -6.31
CA THR A 334 8.48 -2.73 -7.00
C THR A 334 7.52 -3.94 -6.94
N MET A 335 6.23 -3.69 -7.16
CA MET A 335 5.20 -4.72 -7.26
C MET A 335 4.35 -4.48 -8.51
N PHE A 336 4.19 -5.52 -9.31
CA PHE A 336 3.59 -5.43 -10.65
C PHE A 336 3.28 -6.82 -11.21
N TRP A 337 2.41 -6.85 -12.21
CA TRP A 337 2.30 -7.96 -13.15
C TRP A 337 3.18 -7.72 -14.38
N VAL A 338 3.80 -8.76 -14.93
CA VAL A 338 4.72 -8.64 -16.08
C VAL A 338 4.75 -9.91 -16.91
N ARG A 339 5.01 -9.79 -18.22
CA ARG A 339 5.42 -10.91 -19.06
C ARG A 339 6.92 -11.20 -18.82
N PRO A 340 7.33 -12.39 -18.36
CA PRO A 340 8.75 -12.69 -18.09
C PRO A 340 9.70 -12.28 -19.20
N LYS A 341 9.34 -12.55 -20.47
CA LYS A 341 10.16 -12.22 -21.65
C LYS A 341 10.50 -10.73 -21.79
N CYS A 342 9.70 -9.84 -21.22
CA CYS A 342 9.98 -8.40 -21.23
C CYS A 342 11.11 -8.01 -20.28
N LEU A 343 11.56 -8.92 -19.42
CA LEU A 343 12.67 -8.73 -18.49
C LEU A 343 14.01 -9.27 -19.01
N GLU A 344 14.06 -9.83 -20.23
CA GLU A 344 15.31 -10.32 -20.84
C GLU A 344 16.40 -9.24 -20.94
N PRO A 345 16.12 -7.97 -21.33
CA PRO A 345 17.15 -6.93 -21.31
C PRO A 345 17.80 -6.73 -19.93
N LEU A 346 17.00 -6.75 -18.86
CA LEU A 346 17.49 -6.68 -17.48
C LEU A 346 18.25 -7.93 -17.05
N ARG A 347 17.80 -9.10 -17.50
CA ARG A 347 18.43 -10.38 -17.18
C ARG A 347 19.83 -10.50 -17.81
N ASN A 348 19.98 -10.05 -19.05
CA ASN A 348 21.22 -10.18 -19.84
C ASN A 348 22.38 -9.30 -19.34
N ILE A 349 22.11 -8.34 -18.45
CA ILE A 349 23.15 -7.50 -17.83
C ILE A 349 23.65 -8.04 -16.48
N HIS A 350 23.18 -9.21 -16.04
CA HIS A 350 23.70 -10.02 -14.92
C HIS A 350 24.07 -9.22 -13.66
N LEU A 351 23.08 -8.57 -13.04
CA LEU A 351 23.31 -7.62 -11.94
C LEU A 351 23.44 -8.28 -10.57
N THR A 352 23.10 -9.56 -10.42
CA THR A 352 23.03 -10.22 -9.10
C THR A 352 24.32 -10.10 -8.28
N GLY A 353 25.49 -10.13 -8.93
CA GLY A 353 26.80 -9.98 -8.29
C GLY A 353 27.19 -8.54 -7.89
N GLU A 354 26.41 -7.53 -8.29
CA GLU A 354 26.73 -6.10 -8.05
C GLU A 354 26.01 -5.50 -6.84
N PHE A 355 25.19 -6.29 -6.13
CA PHE A 355 24.43 -5.80 -4.97
C PHE A 355 25.30 -5.73 -3.71
N GLU A 356 25.30 -4.54 -3.10
CA GLU A 356 25.97 -4.27 -1.84
C GLU A 356 25.19 -4.82 -0.65
N GLU A 357 25.87 -4.95 0.51
CA GLU A 357 25.22 -5.29 1.78
C GLU A 357 24.20 -4.22 2.20
N GLU A 358 23.06 -4.64 2.74
CA GLU A 358 21.97 -3.76 3.19
C GLU A 358 22.35 -3.05 4.51
N CYS A 359 23.30 -2.11 4.44
CA CYS A 359 23.83 -1.33 5.55
C CYS A 359 23.26 0.10 5.54
N ASN A 360 21.95 0.26 5.76
CA ASN A 360 21.24 1.56 5.72
C ASN A 360 21.47 2.35 4.41
N LEU A 361 21.50 1.64 3.29
CA LEU A 361 21.79 2.22 1.98
C LEU A 361 20.85 3.41 1.67
N GLU A 362 21.46 4.54 1.33
CA GLU A 362 20.78 5.79 1.00
C GLU A 362 20.12 5.75 -0.40
N ASP A 363 19.39 6.82 -0.75
CA ASP A 363 18.89 7.05 -2.11
C ASP A 363 20.07 7.05 -3.12
N GLY A 364 20.17 6.02 -3.97
CA GLY A 364 21.29 5.83 -4.90
C GLY A 364 21.84 4.40 -5.03
N ALA A 365 21.46 3.50 -4.12
CA ALA A 365 21.84 2.09 -4.18
C ALA A 365 21.24 1.36 -5.40
N LEU A 366 21.83 0.19 -5.72
CA LEU A 366 21.51 -0.54 -6.96
C LEU A 366 20.04 -0.97 -7.02
N GLU A 367 19.45 -1.42 -5.90
CA GLU A 367 18.05 -1.82 -5.85
C GLU A 367 17.09 -0.67 -6.20
N HIS A 368 17.43 0.57 -5.86
CA HIS A 368 16.64 1.74 -6.24
C HIS A 368 16.76 2.04 -7.75
N ALA A 369 17.93 1.84 -8.34
CA ALA A 369 18.09 1.99 -9.79
C ALA A 369 17.35 0.88 -10.53
N VAL A 370 17.46 -0.37 -10.08
CA VAL A 370 16.79 -1.51 -10.69
C VAL A 370 15.26 -1.41 -10.57
N GLU A 371 14.70 -0.87 -9.47
CA GLU A 371 13.26 -0.54 -9.37
C GLU A 371 12.79 0.31 -10.57
N ARG A 372 13.60 1.29 -10.98
CA ARG A 372 13.30 2.16 -12.13
C ARG A 372 13.67 1.51 -13.46
N PHE A 373 14.50 0.48 -13.43
CA PHE A 373 14.97 -0.23 -14.61
C PHE A 373 14.05 -1.37 -15.04
N PHE A 374 13.28 -1.98 -14.14
CA PHE A 374 12.29 -3.00 -14.50
C PHE A 374 11.39 -2.57 -15.68
N PRO A 375 10.75 -1.41 -15.65
CA PRO A 375 9.90 -0.96 -16.76
C PRO A 375 10.72 -0.52 -17.98
N LEU A 376 11.95 -0.02 -17.78
CA LEU A 376 12.85 0.31 -18.88
C LEU A 376 13.23 -0.94 -19.69
N SER A 377 13.45 -2.07 -19.01
CA SER A 377 13.62 -3.37 -19.67
C SER A 377 12.40 -3.73 -20.53
N VAL A 378 11.19 -3.51 -20.00
CA VAL A 378 9.95 -3.78 -20.75
C VAL A 378 9.84 -2.91 -21.99
N GLN A 379 10.15 -1.61 -21.87
CA GLN A 379 10.19 -0.69 -23.01
C GLN A 379 11.26 -1.08 -24.02
N ARG A 380 12.45 -1.46 -23.56
CA ARG A 380 13.55 -1.94 -24.42
C ARG A 380 13.19 -3.21 -25.18
N ALA A 381 12.37 -4.07 -24.59
CA ALA A 381 11.82 -5.26 -25.23
C ALA A 381 10.68 -4.96 -26.23
N GLY A 382 10.30 -3.69 -26.41
CA GLY A 382 9.26 -3.26 -27.35
C GLY A 382 7.83 -3.30 -26.81
N PHE A 383 7.65 -3.38 -25.48
CA PHE A 383 6.34 -3.48 -24.85
C PHE A 383 5.96 -2.21 -24.09
N SER A 384 4.65 -2.00 -23.92
CA SER A 384 4.08 -0.87 -23.19
C SER A 384 3.84 -1.17 -21.72
N LEU A 385 3.73 -0.09 -20.94
CA LEU A 385 3.44 -0.10 -19.52
C LEU A 385 2.01 0.41 -19.29
N GLU A 386 1.21 -0.37 -18.58
CA GLU A 386 -0.18 -0.06 -18.25
C GLU A 386 -0.37 0.01 -16.74
N SER A 387 -1.49 0.61 -16.30
CA SER A 387 -1.78 0.70 -14.88
C SER A 387 -3.23 0.50 -14.54
N VAL A 388 -3.47 0.05 -13.31
CA VAL A 388 -4.79 -0.13 -12.70
C VAL A 388 -4.91 0.71 -11.45
N ASP A 389 -6.10 1.25 -11.17
CA ASP A 389 -6.41 1.98 -9.93
C ASP A 389 -7.82 1.60 -9.51
N CYS A 390 -7.92 0.52 -8.74
CA CYS A 390 -9.20 -0.08 -8.37
C CYS A 390 -9.99 0.83 -7.42
N VAL A 391 -9.30 1.70 -6.68
CA VAL A 391 -9.98 2.70 -5.84
C VAL A 391 -10.63 3.79 -6.70
N ALA A 392 -9.99 4.21 -7.80
CA ALA A 392 -10.61 5.13 -8.74
C ALA A 392 -11.76 4.47 -9.53
N GLU A 393 -11.65 3.18 -9.85
CA GLU A 393 -12.73 2.42 -10.48
C GLU A 393 -13.96 2.28 -9.58
N TYR A 394 -13.74 2.01 -8.29
CA TYR A 394 -14.83 1.94 -7.30
C TYR A 394 -15.66 3.24 -7.28
N ASP A 395 -15.05 4.40 -7.53
CA ASP A 395 -15.75 5.68 -7.63
C ASP A 395 -16.79 5.73 -8.76
N GLN A 396 -16.57 4.96 -9.83
CA GLN A 396 -17.47 4.90 -10.99
C GLN A 396 -18.61 3.92 -10.76
N LEU A 397 -18.37 2.83 -10.04
CA LEU A 397 -19.37 1.79 -9.75
C LEU A 397 -20.33 2.18 -8.60
N SER A 398 -19.93 3.13 -7.74
CA SER A 398 -20.72 3.58 -6.58
C SER A 398 -21.52 4.88 -6.82
N GLN A 399 -21.45 5.43 -8.03
CA GLN A 399 -22.31 6.50 -8.54
C GLN A 399 -23.42 5.88 -9.37
#